data_AF-A0AAE3HI41-F1
#
_entry.id   AF-A0AAE3HI41-F1
#
_cell.length_a   1.000
_cell.length_b   1.000
_cell.length_c   1.000
_cell.angle_alpha   90.00
_cell.angle_beta   90.00
_cell.angle_gamma   90.00
#
_symmetry.space_group_name_H-M   'P 1'
#
loop_
_entity.id
_entity.type
_entity.pdbx_description
1 polymer ?
#
loop_
_entity_poly.entity_id
_entity_poly.type
_entity_poly.pdbx_seq_one_letter_code
_entity_poly.pdbx_strand_id
1 'polypeptide(L)'
;MADRGQITGGVLDGPLAFDNAVSPAAVEAKQIESKVAGQADILVAPDLEAANILAKQLIYLADAKGAGIVMGARLPIILTSRSDSVIQRIASSSLALLYHRHYKSVRR
;
A
#
# COMPACT_ATOMS: atom_id res chain seq x y z
N MET A 1 5.05 11.89 10.87
CA MET A 1 4.42 10.67 11.45
C MET A 1 5.48 9.75 12.03
N ALA A 2 6.60 9.56 11.31
CA ALA A 2 7.79 8.88 11.80
C ALA A 2 8.32 9.45 13.12
N ASP A 3 8.68 10.74 13.15
CA ASP A 3 9.30 11.38 14.33
C ASP A 3 8.42 11.40 15.58
N ARG A 4 7.10 11.27 15.39
CA ARG A 4 6.12 11.25 16.48
C ARG A 4 5.87 9.84 17.03
N GLY A 5 6.46 8.80 16.44
CA GLY A 5 6.33 7.41 16.90
C GLY A 5 4.90 6.83 16.85
N GLN A 6 4.00 7.43 16.07
CA GLN A 6 2.58 7.06 16.06
C GLN A 6 2.31 5.75 15.32
N ILE A 7 3.16 5.38 14.38
CA ILE A 7 3.12 4.10 13.66
C ILE A 7 4.21 3.22 14.27
N THR A 8 3.80 2.06 14.74
CA THR A 8 4.69 1.05 15.34
C THR A 8 4.64 -0.24 14.51
N GLY A 9 5.62 -1.12 14.69
CA GLY A 9 5.68 -2.41 13.99
C GLY A 9 6.26 -2.36 12.58
N GLY A 10 6.79 -1.22 12.14
CA GLY A 10 7.48 -1.06 10.86
C GLY A 10 8.50 0.07 10.88
N VAL A 11 9.37 0.10 9.88
CA VAL A 11 10.29 1.24 9.65
C VAL A 11 9.56 2.26 8.79
N LEU A 12 9.53 3.51 9.22
CA LEU A 12 8.81 4.58 8.57
C LEU A 12 9.74 5.73 8.27
N ASP A 13 9.64 6.28 7.06
CA ASP A 13 10.34 7.48 6.65
C ASP A 13 9.45 8.34 5.75
N GLY A 14 9.74 9.64 5.69
CA GLY A 14 9.01 10.62 4.90
C GLY A 14 9.24 12.05 5.42
N PRO A 15 8.98 13.07 4.58
CA PRO A 15 8.37 12.98 3.26
C PRO A 15 9.34 12.50 2.17
N LEU A 16 8.87 11.58 1.32
CA LEU A 16 9.60 11.10 0.15
C LEU A 16 8.81 11.41 -1.12
N ALA A 17 9.49 11.90 -2.15
CA ALA A 17 8.94 11.90 -3.50
C ALA A 17 8.80 10.44 -4.00
N PHE A 18 7.90 10.20 -4.95
CA PHE A 18 7.55 8.85 -5.38
C PHE A 18 8.76 8.05 -5.90
N ASP A 19 9.62 8.67 -6.72
CA ASP A 19 10.84 8.06 -7.25
C ASP A 19 11.80 7.65 -6.13
N ASN A 20 11.99 8.52 -5.13
CA ASN A 20 12.80 8.23 -3.96
C ASN A 20 12.22 7.11 -3.09
N ALA A 21 10.90 6.84 -3.17
CA ALA A 21 10.30 5.77 -2.40
C ALA A 21 10.53 4.39 -3.06
N VAL A 22 10.62 4.32 -4.39
CA VAL A 22 10.56 3.04 -5.13
C VAL A 22 11.80 2.71 -5.98
N SER A 23 12.75 3.63 -6.15
CA SER A 23 13.92 3.44 -7.01
C SER A 23 15.23 3.57 -6.23
N PRO A 24 16.01 2.48 -6.07
CA PRO A 24 17.35 2.54 -5.49
C PRO A 24 18.28 3.46 -6.27
N ALA A 25 18.14 3.53 -7.60
CA ALA A 25 18.94 4.42 -8.44
C ALA A 25 18.67 5.91 -8.17
N ALA A 26 17.41 6.28 -7.88
CA ALA A 26 17.07 7.66 -7.51
C ALA A 26 17.65 8.03 -6.14
N VAL A 27 17.67 7.08 -5.21
CA VAL A 27 18.29 7.23 -3.88
C VAL A 27 19.79 7.45 -4.00
N GLU A 28 20.48 6.64 -4.81
CA GLU A 28 21.92 6.78 -5.06
C GLU A 28 22.25 8.12 -5.70
N ALA A 29 21.54 8.50 -6.76
CA ALA A 29 21.77 9.75 -7.48
C ALA A 29 21.56 11.01 -6.62
N LYS A 30 20.68 10.93 -5.62
CA LYS A 30 20.37 12.04 -4.70
C LYS A 30 21.05 11.91 -3.33
N GLN A 31 21.88 10.88 -3.14
CA GLN A 31 22.59 10.57 -1.89
C GLN A 31 21.67 10.57 -0.66
N ILE A 32 20.50 9.91 -0.79
CA ILE A 32 19.51 9.84 0.29
C ILE A 32 19.89 8.72 1.25
N GLU A 33 20.10 9.05 2.52
CA GLU A 33 20.31 8.07 3.57
C GLU A 33 18.99 7.72 4.26
N SER A 34 18.47 6.52 3.98
CA SER A 34 17.21 6.04 4.58
C SER A 34 17.14 4.52 4.52
N LYS A 35 16.49 3.92 5.53
CA LYS A 35 16.17 2.49 5.52
C LYS A 35 14.95 2.14 4.66
N VAL A 36 14.15 3.14 4.26
CA VAL A 36 12.89 2.97 3.52
C VAL A 36 13.03 3.44 2.07
N ALA A 37 13.77 4.52 1.82
CA ALA A 37 13.90 5.09 0.48
C ALA A 37 14.45 4.06 -0.52
N GLY A 38 13.87 4.05 -1.73
CA GLY A 38 14.24 3.19 -2.85
C GLY A 38 13.69 1.77 -2.76
N GLN A 39 13.11 1.40 -1.62
CA GLN A 39 12.68 0.02 -1.34
C GLN A 39 11.41 -0.03 -0.48
N ALA A 40 10.54 0.98 -0.58
CA ALA A 40 9.32 1.03 0.23
C ALA A 40 8.32 -0.07 -0.15
N ASP A 41 7.91 -0.89 0.82
CA ASP A 41 6.83 -1.87 0.64
C ASP A 41 5.43 -1.23 0.66
N ILE A 42 5.28 -0.13 1.41
CA ILE A 42 4.01 0.54 1.64
C ILE A 42 4.15 2.03 1.32
N LEU A 43 3.28 2.52 0.43
CA LEU A 43 3.16 3.94 0.12
C LEU A 43 1.92 4.51 0.80
N VAL A 44 2.10 5.56 1.59
CA VAL A 44 1.00 6.31 2.21
C VAL A 44 0.82 7.61 1.44
N ALA A 45 -0.26 7.70 0.68
CA ALA A 45 -0.62 8.92 -0.04
C ALA A 45 -1.11 10.02 0.93
N PRO A 46 -0.96 11.31 0.56
CA PRO A 46 -1.41 12.42 1.41
C PRO A 46 -2.93 12.52 1.54
N ASP A 47 -3.67 12.07 0.52
CA ASP A 47 -5.13 12.09 0.46
C ASP A 47 -5.67 11.02 -0.49
N LEU A 48 -7.00 10.93 -0.57
CA LEU A 48 -7.71 9.94 -1.38
C LEU A 48 -7.50 10.16 -2.89
N GLU A 49 -7.41 11.42 -3.33
CA GLU A 49 -7.27 11.74 -4.76
C GLU A 49 -5.90 11.32 -5.26
N ALA A 50 -4.84 11.66 -4.52
CA ALA A 50 -3.48 11.21 -4.79
C ALA A 50 -3.37 9.68 -4.75
N ALA A 51 -4.00 9.02 -3.77
CA ALA A 51 -4.02 7.56 -3.69
C ALA A 51 -4.70 6.92 -4.91
N ASN A 52 -5.85 7.45 -5.31
CA ASN A 52 -6.61 6.94 -6.45
C ASN A 52 -5.85 7.15 -7.77
N ILE A 53 -5.27 8.34 -7.98
CA ILE A 53 -4.42 8.63 -9.14
C ILE A 53 -3.25 7.63 -9.20
N LEU A 54 -2.52 7.46 -8.11
CA LEU A 54 -1.38 6.53 -8.03
C LEU A 54 -1.81 5.09 -8.36
N ALA A 55 -2.86 4.58 -7.70
CA ALA A 55 -3.34 3.22 -7.92
C ALA A 55 -3.78 3.00 -9.38
N LYS A 56 -4.49 3.98 -9.97
CA LYS A 56 -4.95 3.90 -11.36
C LYS A 56 -3.79 3.98 -12.34
N GLN A 57 -2.79 4.83 -12.10
CA GLN A 57 -1.57 4.86 -12.92
C GLN A 57 -0.86 3.49 -12.92
N LEU A 58 -0.70 2.86 -11.74
CA LEU A 58 -0.09 1.53 -11.67
C LEU A 58 -0.90 0.48 -12.44
N ILE A 59 -2.23 0.48 -12.30
CA ILE A 59 -3.10 -0.49 -12.98
C ILE A 59 -3.09 -0.30 -14.50
N TYR A 60 -3.22 0.94 -14.98
CA TYR A 60 -3.42 1.21 -16.41
C TYR A 60 -2.13 1.43 -17.20
N LEU A 61 -1.06 1.95 -16.56
CA LEU A 61 0.21 2.26 -17.23
C LEU A 61 1.31 1.25 -16.92
N ALA A 62 1.25 0.57 -15.77
CA ALA A 62 2.27 -0.40 -15.34
C ALA A 62 1.73 -1.85 -15.30
N ASP A 63 0.54 -2.10 -15.84
CA ASP A 63 -0.17 -3.39 -15.83
C ASP A 63 -0.29 -4.06 -14.44
N ALA A 64 -0.27 -3.26 -13.38
CA ALA A 64 -0.36 -3.76 -12.02
C ALA A 64 -1.73 -4.43 -11.77
N LYS A 65 -1.73 -5.61 -11.13
CA LYS A 65 -2.96 -6.28 -10.70
C LYS A 65 -3.32 -5.81 -9.29
N GLY A 66 -4.44 -5.12 -9.17
CA GLY A 66 -4.92 -4.59 -7.89
C GLY A 66 -5.72 -5.60 -7.06
N ALA A 67 -5.67 -5.44 -5.74
CA ALA A 67 -6.59 -6.03 -4.78
C ALA A 67 -6.85 -5.01 -3.67
N GLY A 68 -8.07 -4.98 -3.12
CA GLY A 68 -8.47 -3.98 -2.13
C GLY A 68 -9.27 -4.57 -0.96
N ILE A 69 -9.03 -4.04 0.23
CA ILE A 69 -9.77 -4.34 1.46
C ILE A 69 -9.87 -3.07 2.31
N VAL A 70 -10.99 -2.90 3.00
CA VAL A 70 -11.17 -1.83 3.99
C VAL A 70 -10.54 -2.26 5.32
N MET A 71 -9.68 -1.41 5.86
CA MET A 71 -9.03 -1.61 7.15
C MET A 71 -9.81 -0.91 8.28
N GLY A 72 -9.67 -1.41 9.51
CA GLY A 72 -10.28 -0.82 10.73
C GLY A 72 -11.70 -1.27 11.05
N ALA A 73 -12.41 -1.91 10.13
CA ALA A 73 -13.74 -2.49 10.38
C ALA A 73 -13.65 -3.79 11.22
N ARG A 74 -14.74 -4.15 11.93
CA ARG A 74 -14.83 -5.39 12.72
C ARG A 74 -14.82 -6.65 11.85
N LEU A 75 -15.33 -6.54 10.62
CA LEU A 75 -15.39 -7.62 9.63
C LEU A 75 -14.70 -7.14 8.34
N PRO A 76 -14.07 -8.05 7.57
CA PRO A 76 -13.49 -7.70 6.27
C PRO A 76 -14.55 -7.14 5.32
N ILE A 77 -14.28 -6.00 4.69
CA ILE A 77 -15.13 -5.39 3.67
C ILE A 77 -14.29 -5.21 2.41
N ILE A 78 -14.82 -5.66 1.28
CA ILE A 78 -14.22 -5.47 -0.04
C ILE A 78 -15.06 -4.43 -0.79
N LEU A 79 -14.41 -3.41 -1.32
CA LEU A 79 -15.03 -2.44 -2.21
C LEU A 79 -14.66 -2.82 -3.64
N THR A 80 -15.68 -3.02 -4.47
CA THR A 80 -15.48 -3.32 -5.89
C THR A 80 -15.79 -2.09 -6.74
N SER A 81 -15.06 -1.93 -7.83
CA SER A 81 -15.37 -0.99 -8.89
C SER A 81 -16.13 -1.68 -10.02
N ARG A 82 -16.92 -0.90 -10.75
CA ARG A 82 -17.55 -1.36 -12.00
C ARG A 82 -16.50 -1.82 -13.00
N SER A 83 -15.34 -1.15 -13.05
CA SER A 83 -14.26 -1.45 -13.98
C SER A 83 -13.32 -2.57 -13.52
N ASP A 84 -13.57 -3.19 -12.36
CA ASP A 84 -12.70 -4.28 -11.88
C ASP A 84 -12.85 -5.53 -12.75
N SER A 85 -11.72 -6.11 -13.13
CA SER A 85 -11.68 -7.43 -13.76
C SER A 85 -12.10 -8.54 -12.78
N VAL A 86 -12.47 -9.70 -13.32
CA VAL A 86 -12.76 -10.91 -12.52
C VAL A 86 -11.59 -11.25 -11.60
N ILE A 87 -10.35 -11.14 -12.10
CA ILE A 87 -9.13 -11.43 -11.34
C ILE A 87 -8.99 -10.48 -10.14
N GLN A 88 -9.23 -9.17 -10.31
CA GLN A 88 -9.15 -8.20 -9.21
C GLN A 88 -10.20 -8.48 -8.11
N ARG A 89 -11.41 -8.90 -8.49
CA ARG A 89 -12.46 -9.28 -7.53
C ARG A 89 -12.09 -10.54 -6.75
N ILE A 90 -11.52 -11.54 -7.43
CA ILE A 90 -11.02 -12.77 -6.79
C ILE A 90 -9.85 -12.44 -5.85
N ALA A 91 -8.87 -11.68 -6.31
CA ALA A 91 -7.71 -11.29 -5.51
C ALA A 91 -8.12 -10.52 -4.25
N SER A 92 -9.09 -9.61 -4.36
CA SER A 92 -9.64 -8.89 -3.20
C SER A 92 -10.36 -9.83 -2.22
N SER A 93 -11.09 -10.83 -2.74
CA SER A 93 -11.72 -11.87 -1.92
C SER A 93 -10.70 -12.73 -1.20
N SER A 94 -9.63 -13.14 -1.87
CA SER A 94 -8.52 -13.88 -1.29
C SER A 94 -7.82 -13.06 -0.20
N LEU A 95 -7.57 -11.78 -0.44
CA LEU A 95 -6.97 -10.87 0.53
C LEU A 95 -7.83 -10.75 1.80
N ALA A 96 -9.15 -10.59 1.65
CA ALA A 96 -10.07 -10.55 2.78
C ALA A 96 -10.06 -11.86 3.60
N LEU A 97 -9.94 -13.00 2.94
CA LEU A 97 -9.84 -14.31 3.60
C LEU A 97 -8.54 -14.44 4.41
N LEU A 98 -7.41 -14.05 3.81
CA LEU A 98 -6.10 -14.06 4.46
C LEU A 98 -6.08 -13.12 5.68
N TYR A 99 -6.59 -11.90 5.50
CA TYR A 99 -6.72 -10.93 6.59
C TYR A 99 -7.59 -11.47 7.73
N HIS A 100 -8.74 -12.08 7.43
CA HIS A 100 -9.61 -12.67 8.46
C HIS A 100 -8.91 -13.78 9.25
N ARG A 101 -8.16 -14.66 8.57
CA ARG A 101 -7.40 -15.75 9.20
C ARG A 101 -6.32 -15.21 10.13
N HIS A 102 -5.54 -14.23 9.65
CA HIS A 102 -4.51 -13.57 10.46
C HIS A 102 -5.09 -12.87 11.68
N TYR A 103 -6.19 -12.14 11.51
CA TYR A 103 -6.86 -11.45 12.61
C TYR A 103 -7.35 -12.40 13.70
N LYS A 104 -7.85 -13.58 13.31
CA LYS A 104 -8.25 -14.64 14.27
C LYS A 104 -7.07 -15.28 14.99
N SER A 105 -5.90 -15.40 14.37
CA SER A 105 -4.72 -15.98 15.04
C SER A 105 -4.09 -15.03 16.06
N VAL A 106 -4.11 -13.72 15.80
CA VAL A 106 -3.52 -12.71 16.69
C VAL A 106 -4.41 -12.42 17.91
N ARG A 107 -5.73 -12.63 17.80
CA ARG A 107 -6.69 -12.41 18.91
C ARG A 107 -6.98 -13.63 19.77
N ARG A 108 -6.40 -14.79 19.45
CA ARG A 108 -6.39 -15.96 20.36
C ARG A 108 -5.23 -15.81 21.33
#